data_AF-A0A954IQX9-F1
#
_entry.id   AF-A0A954IQX9-F1
#
_cell.length_a   1.000
_cell.length_b   1.000
_cell.length_c   1.000
_cell.angle_alpha   90.00
_cell.angle_beta   90.00
_cell.angle_gamma   90.00
#
_symmetry.space_group_name_H-M   'P 1'
#
loop_
_entity.id
_entity.type
_entity.pdbx_description
1 polymer ?
#
loop_
_entity_poly.entity_id
_entity_poly.type
_entity_poly.pdbx_seq_one_letter_code
_entity_poly.pdbx_strand_id
1 'polypeptide(L)'
;MSEILTVPEKEYWQSRIEKQIEKRIEVIAADDPFLLDHIGRQSRERALASLGLLDWQTEWDAIEKQRFTLEQRKRQIERSMLAHVRGVPVEDIDDYENYRHHREVQQAVERRQAVHQDELLGASEIGQHILELRKEEETVLDAVCLATSLKQIRELWSKLTELLNDEPTPLERETLAIVTREN
;
A
#
# COMPACT_ATOMS: atom_id res chain seq x y z
N MET A 1 -48.21 61.17 6.82
CA MET A 1 -48.55 59.75 6.62
C MET A 1 -47.27 58.97 6.83
N SER A 2 -47.17 58.07 7.82
CA SER A 2 -45.95 57.27 7.98
C SER A 2 -45.97 56.17 6.91
N GLU A 3 -45.12 56.30 5.91
CA GLU A 3 -44.88 55.24 4.93
C GLU A 3 -44.26 54.05 5.67
N ILE A 4 -45.04 52.98 5.79
CA ILE A 4 -44.59 51.73 6.39
C ILE A 4 -43.77 51.01 5.33
N LEU A 5 -42.46 50.92 5.54
CA LEU A 5 -41.55 50.13 4.71
C LEU A 5 -42.10 48.73 4.50
N THR A 6 -42.14 48.28 3.25
CA THR A 6 -42.52 46.93 2.89
C THR A 6 -41.48 45.93 3.38
N VAL A 7 -41.86 44.67 3.56
CA VAL A 7 -40.92 43.62 4.03
C VAL A 7 -39.66 43.52 3.15
N PRO A 8 -39.75 43.55 1.80
CA PRO A 8 -38.55 43.51 0.95
C PRO A 8 -37.65 44.73 1.12
N GLU A 9 -38.20 45.92 1.35
CA GLU A 9 -37.41 47.12 1.61
C GLU A 9 -36.71 47.06 2.96
N LYS A 10 -37.36 46.46 3.98
CA LYS A 10 -36.73 46.21 5.29
C LYS A 10 -35.56 45.25 5.16
N GLU A 11 -35.73 44.13 4.45
CA GLU A 11 -34.66 43.15 4.21
C GLU A 11 -33.48 43.75 3.42
N TYR A 12 -33.78 44.59 2.42
CA TYR A 12 -32.78 45.34 1.66
C TYR A 12 -31.95 46.26 2.56
N TRP A 13 -32.61 47.08 3.39
CA TRP A 13 -31.93 47.98 4.32
C TRP A 13 -31.17 47.22 5.41
N GLN A 14 -31.73 46.13 5.94
CA GLN A 14 -31.06 45.25 6.90
C GLN A 14 -29.76 44.70 6.33
N SER A 15 -29.81 44.08 5.15
CA SER A 15 -28.63 43.51 4.48
C SER A 15 -27.56 44.56 4.21
N ARG A 16 -27.98 45.80 3.90
CA ARG A 16 -27.06 46.90 3.63
C ARG A 16 -26.38 47.41 4.90
N ILE A 17 -27.13 47.52 5.99
CA ILE A 17 -26.60 47.90 7.31
C ILE A 17 -25.63 46.83 7.81
N GLU A 18 -25.97 45.54 7.70
CA GLU A 18 -25.10 44.41 8.06
C GLU A 18 -23.75 44.50 7.33
N LYS A 19 -23.76 44.67 6.00
CA LYS A 19 -22.52 44.84 5.21
C LYS A 19 -21.69 46.06 5.63
N GLN A 20 -22.36 47.15 6.01
CA GLN A 20 -21.68 48.37 6.45
C GLN A 20 -21.00 48.17 7.81
N ILE A 21 -21.65 47.40 8.69
CA ILE A 21 -21.11 47.00 9.99
C ILE A 21 -19.95 46.02 9.80
N GLU A 22 -20.09 44.99 8.97
CA GLU A 22 -19.03 44.02 8.65
C GLU A 22 -17.78 44.73 8.13
N LYS A 23 -17.93 45.64 7.16
CA LYS A 23 -16.82 46.41 6.61
C LYS A 23 -16.14 47.27 7.68
N ARG A 24 -16.89 47.79 8.65
CA ARG A 24 -16.32 48.57 9.76
C ARG A 24 -15.58 47.67 10.74
N ILE A 25 -16.11 46.48 11.02
CA ILE A 25 -15.45 45.46 11.84
C ILE A 25 -14.13 45.03 11.18
N GLU A 26 -14.11 44.78 9.87
CA GLU A 26 -12.89 44.44 9.12
C GLU A 26 -11.81 45.52 9.24
N VAL A 27 -12.19 46.79 9.08
CA VAL A 27 -11.26 47.93 9.22
C VAL A 27 -10.68 48.00 10.64
N ILE A 28 -11.51 47.76 11.67
CA ILE A 28 -11.05 47.77 13.06
C ILE A 28 -10.17 46.54 13.36
N ALA A 29 -10.54 45.37 12.84
CA ALA A 29 -9.78 44.13 12.99
C ALA A 29 -8.44 44.16 12.25
N ALA A 30 -8.29 45.02 11.23
CA ALA A 30 -7.01 45.21 10.55
C ALA A 30 -5.92 45.81 11.45
N ASP A 31 -6.30 46.53 12.52
CA ASP A 31 -5.36 47.08 13.51
C ASP A 31 -4.72 45.97 14.38
N ASP A 32 -5.37 44.81 14.51
CA ASP A 32 -4.81 43.59 15.11
C ASP A 32 -5.27 42.34 14.33
N PRO A 33 -4.47 41.90 13.32
CA PRO A 33 -4.82 40.78 12.46
C PRO A 33 -5.01 39.44 13.18
N PHE A 34 -4.52 39.29 14.42
CA PHE A 34 -4.60 38.05 15.19
C PHE A 34 -5.71 38.08 16.25
N LEU A 35 -6.35 39.22 16.49
CA LEU A 35 -7.35 39.41 17.55
C LEU A 35 -8.49 38.41 17.45
N LEU A 36 -9.12 38.29 16.27
CA LEU A 36 -10.29 37.43 16.08
C LEU A 36 -9.93 35.94 16.20
N ASP A 37 -8.77 35.54 15.71
CA ASP A 37 -8.26 34.17 15.84
C ASP A 37 -7.96 33.83 17.31
N HIS A 38 -7.34 34.76 18.05
CA HIS A 38 -7.09 34.61 19.48
C HIS A 38 -8.39 34.49 20.29
N ILE A 39 -9.36 35.39 20.06
CA ILE A 39 -10.67 35.35 20.70
C ILE A 39 -11.41 34.05 20.34
N GLY A 40 -11.30 33.58 19.08
CA GLY A 40 -11.83 32.30 18.64
C GLY A 40 -11.27 31.13 19.45
N ARG A 41 -9.95 31.06 19.63
CA ARG A 41 -9.31 30.04 20.46
C ARG A 41 -9.77 30.11 21.93
N GLN A 42 -9.75 31.31 22.53
CA GLN A 42 -10.14 31.49 23.93
C GLN A 42 -11.60 31.16 24.18
N SER A 43 -12.50 31.57 23.28
CA SER A 43 -13.94 31.28 23.39
C SER A 43 -14.22 29.78 23.27
N ARG A 44 -13.53 29.07 22.36
CA ARG A 44 -13.60 27.61 22.25
C ARG A 44 -13.10 26.92 23.53
N GLU A 45 -11.96 27.35 24.07
CA GLU A 45 -11.42 26.80 25.32
C GLU A 45 -12.39 27.00 26.49
N ARG A 46 -12.98 28.19 26.61
CA ARG A 46 -14.02 28.47 27.61
C ARG A 46 -15.27 27.61 27.42
N ALA A 47 -15.70 27.40 26.18
CA ALA A 47 -16.83 26.54 25.88
C ALA A 47 -16.55 25.08 26.31
N LEU A 48 -15.38 24.54 25.94
CA LEU A 48 -14.93 23.21 26.36
C LEU A 48 -14.89 23.08 27.89
N ALA A 49 -14.36 24.09 28.59
CA ALA A 49 -14.34 24.13 30.04
C ALA A 49 -15.76 24.17 30.64
N SER A 50 -16.66 25.02 30.12
CA SER A 50 -18.04 25.12 30.62
C SER A 50 -18.86 23.85 30.42
N LEU A 51 -18.51 23.04 29.42
CA LEU A 51 -19.14 21.76 29.13
C LEU A 51 -18.45 20.59 29.86
N GLY A 52 -17.36 20.84 30.59
CA GLY A 52 -16.57 19.80 31.26
C GLY A 52 -15.80 18.88 30.30
N LEU A 53 -15.52 19.33 29.07
CA LEU A 53 -14.89 18.53 28.00
C LEU A 53 -13.37 18.75 27.89
N LEU A 54 -12.79 19.61 28.75
CA LEU A 54 -11.41 20.06 28.61
C LEU A 54 -10.42 18.88 28.71
N ASP A 55 -10.65 17.97 29.64
CA ASP A 55 -9.77 16.80 29.84
C ASP A 55 -9.81 15.86 28.63
N TRP A 56 -11.01 15.57 28.10
CA TRP A 56 -11.16 14.74 26.90
C TRP A 56 -10.57 15.39 25.65
N GLN A 57 -10.73 16.71 25.48
CA GLN A 57 -10.08 17.41 24.36
C GLN A 57 -8.56 17.36 24.50
N THR A 58 -8.02 17.51 25.71
CA THR A 58 -6.58 17.44 25.96
C THR A 58 -6.03 16.06 25.66
N GLU A 59 -6.74 15.01 26.09
CA GLU A 59 -6.40 13.62 25.78
C GLU A 59 -6.45 13.36 24.27
N TRP A 60 -7.51 13.83 23.60
CA TRP A 60 -7.65 13.72 22.15
C TRP A 60 -6.48 14.38 21.41
N ASP A 61 -6.12 15.61 21.78
CA ASP A 61 -5.01 16.33 21.16
C ASP A 61 -3.67 15.63 21.42
N ALA A 62 -3.49 15.00 22.58
CA ALA A 62 -2.32 14.19 22.88
C ALA A 62 -2.25 12.93 22.01
N ILE A 63 -3.36 12.22 21.84
CA ILE A 63 -3.46 11.05 20.95
C ILE A 63 -3.15 11.46 19.51
N GLU A 64 -3.68 12.60 19.06
CA GLU A 64 -3.45 13.08 17.69
C GLU A 64 -1.96 13.40 17.45
N LYS A 65 -1.28 14.02 18.43
CA LYS A 65 0.18 14.24 18.38
C LYS A 65 0.97 12.93 18.35
N GLN A 66 0.56 11.95 19.16
CA GLN A 66 1.18 10.62 19.14
C GLN A 66 0.99 9.94 17.79
N ARG A 67 -0.22 10.00 17.23
CA ARG A 67 -0.54 9.46 15.90
C ARG A 67 0.33 10.07 14.81
N PHE A 68 0.48 11.40 14.81
CA PHE A 68 1.38 12.09 13.87
C PHE A 68 2.83 11.61 14.00
N THR A 69 3.33 11.49 15.24
CA THR A 69 4.69 11.02 15.50
C THR A 69 4.91 9.59 15.03
N LEU A 70 3.94 8.70 15.29
CA LEU A 70 3.98 7.30 14.83
C LEU A 70 3.95 7.20 13.31
N GLU A 71 3.14 8.02 12.65
CA GLU A 71 3.05 8.06 11.19
C GLU A 71 4.38 8.50 10.54
N GLN A 72 5.03 9.53 11.10
CA GLN A 72 6.38 9.94 10.64
C GLN A 72 7.40 8.81 10.83
N ARG A 73 7.38 8.15 11.99
CA ARG A 73 8.28 7.03 12.27
C ARG A 73 8.02 5.83 11.35
N LYS A 74 6.74 5.53 11.07
CA LYS A 74 6.35 4.48 10.13
C LYS A 74 6.95 4.73 8.74
N ARG A 75 6.80 5.95 8.21
CA ARG A 75 7.37 6.33 6.91
C ARG A 75 8.89 6.17 6.89
N GLN A 76 9.57 6.60 7.94
CA GLN A 76 11.02 6.43 8.05
C GLN A 76 11.43 4.94 8.02
N ILE A 77 10.68 4.08 8.72
CA ILE A 77 10.93 2.63 8.73
C ILE A 77 10.69 2.04 7.35
N GLU A 78 9.57 2.37 6.69
CA GLU A 78 9.24 1.86 5.35
C GLU A 78 10.33 2.24 4.33
N ARG A 79 10.83 3.48 4.38
CA ARG A 79 11.97 3.92 3.55
C ARG A 79 13.25 3.14 3.86
N SER A 80 13.54 2.96 5.14
CA SER A 80 14.73 2.21 5.58
C SER A 80 14.69 0.75 5.11
N MET A 81 13.51 0.11 5.20
CA MET A 81 13.31 -1.25 4.70
C MET A 81 13.52 -1.34 3.19
N LEU A 82 12.96 -0.38 2.43
CA LEU A 82 13.13 -0.37 0.98
C LEU A 82 14.58 -0.13 0.55
N ALA A 83 15.25 0.84 1.17
CA ALA A 83 16.67 1.09 0.97
C ALA A 83 17.52 -0.17 1.23
N HIS A 84 17.22 -0.89 2.31
CA HIS A 84 17.88 -2.16 2.62
C HIS A 84 17.63 -3.22 1.54
N VAL A 85 16.38 -3.40 1.11
CA VAL A 85 16.01 -4.35 0.04
C VAL A 85 16.70 -4.01 -1.29
N ARG A 86 16.84 -2.72 -1.61
CA ARG A 86 17.49 -2.23 -2.84
C ARG A 86 19.02 -2.15 -2.75
N GLY A 87 19.59 -2.20 -1.55
CA GLY A 87 21.02 -2.01 -1.33
C GLY A 87 21.52 -0.57 -1.57
N VAL A 88 20.66 0.43 -1.35
CA VAL A 88 20.95 1.86 -1.56
C VAL A 88 20.82 2.64 -0.25
N PRO A 89 21.42 3.83 -0.11
CA PRO A 89 21.21 4.67 1.07
C PRO A 89 19.76 5.17 1.16
N VAL A 90 19.31 5.51 2.37
CA VAL A 90 17.89 5.89 2.64
C VAL A 90 17.54 7.23 2.00
N GLU A 91 18.53 8.09 1.85
CA GLU A 91 18.44 9.41 1.22
C GLU A 91 18.07 9.33 -0.27
N ASP A 92 18.42 8.23 -0.94
CA ASP A 92 18.10 7.99 -2.35
C ASP A 92 16.67 7.45 -2.55
N ILE A 93 15.94 7.19 -1.45
CA ILE A 93 14.53 6.78 -1.49
C ILE A 93 13.65 8.02 -1.40
N ASP A 94 12.95 8.31 -2.49
CA ASP A 94 12.01 9.43 -2.62
C ASP A 94 10.79 9.27 -1.69
N ASP A 95 10.32 10.36 -1.09
CA ASP A 95 9.22 10.36 -0.09
C ASP A 95 7.81 10.29 -0.74
N TYR A 96 7.72 10.48 -2.05
CA TYR A 96 6.45 10.72 -2.74
C TYR A 96 5.60 9.46 -2.99
N GLU A 97 6.18 8.25 -3.01
CA GLU A 97 5.49 7.01 -3.43
C GLU A 97 5.38 5.93 -2.33
N ASN A 98 4.90 6.28 -1.14
CA ASN A 98 4.80 5.33 0.00
C ASN A 98 4.06 4.01 -0.29
N TYR A 99 3.00 4.03 -1.11
CA TYR A 99 2.28 2.80 -1.48
C TYR A 99 3.14 1.83 -2.29
N ARG A 100 4.07 2.35 -3.09
CA ARG A 100 4.96 1.53 -3.93
C ARG A 100 6.08 0.90 -3.09
N HIS A 101 6.54 1.59 -2.05
CA HIS A 101 7.57 1.09 -1.13
C HIS A 101 7.14 -0.21 -0.45
N HIS A 102 5.91 -0.23 0.09
CA HIS A 102 5.41 -1.40 0.80
C HIS A 102 5.32 -2.63 -0.09
N ARG A 103 4.86 -2.46 -1.33
CA ARG A 103 4.68 -3.56 -2.28
C ARG A 103 6.02 -4.21 -2.68
N GLU A 104 7.06 -3.41 -2.89
CA GLU A 104 8.37 -3.94 -3.28
C GLU A 104 9.04 -4.71 -2.14
N VAL A 105 9.00 -4.16 -0.93
CA VAL A 105 9.48 -4.83 0.27
C VAL A 105 8.71 -6.13 0.49
N GLN A 106 7.39 -6.12 0.37
CA GLN A 106 6.56 -7.31 0.50
C GLN A 106 6.93 -8.39 -0.53
N GLN A 107 7.12 -8.02 -1.80
CA GLN A 107 7.56 -8.97 -2.83
C GLN A 107 8.95 -9.55 -2.53
N ALA A 108 9.87 -8.74 -2.01
CA ALA A 108 11.19 -9.23 -1.62
C ALA A 108 11.08 -10.25 -0.47
N VAL A 109 10.23 -9.98 0.52
CA VAL A 109 9.94 -10.92 1.61
C VAL A 109 9.30 -12.19 1.08
N GLU A 110 8.28 -12.10 0.22
CA GLU A 110 7.59 -13.26 -0.35
C GLU A 110 8.54 -14.16 -1.16
N ARG A 111 9.39 -13.57 -2.01
CA ARG A 111 10.42 -14.33 -2.75
C ARG A 111 11.38 -15.03 -1.81
N ARG A 112 11.85 -14.34 -0.76
CA ARG A 112 12.80 -14.91 0.18
C ARG A 112 12.17 -15.97 1.07
N GLN A 113 10.90 -15.77 1.44
CA GLN A 113 10.10 -16.74 2.18
C GLN A 113 9.90 -18.02 1.38
N ALA A 114 9.64 -17.95 0.07
CA ALA A 114 9.52 -19.13 -0.78
C ALA A 114 10.79 -19.99 -0.76
N VAL A 115 11.96 -19.36 -0.91
CA VAL A 115 13.26 -20.05 -0.82
C VAL A 115 13.43 -20.74 0.53
N HIS A 116 13.17 -20.02 1.63
CA HIS A 116 13.28 -20.60 2.96
C HIS A 116 12.24 -21.70 3.23
N GLN A 117 11.06 -21.60 2.65
CA GLN A 117 10.04 -22.65 2.74
C GLN A 117 10.52 -23.93 2.05
N ASP A 118 11.15 -23.82 0.89
CA ASP A 118 11.69 -25.00 0.19
C ASP A 118 12.87 -25.61 0.97
N GLU A 119 13.76 -24.78 1.55
CA GLU A 119 14.82 -25.25 2.46
C GLU A 119 14.25 -26.00 3.66
N LEU A 120 13.18 -25.49 4.28
CA LEU A 120 12.52 -26.11 5.42
C LEU A 120 11.79 -27.40 5.04
N LEU A 121 11.17 -27.46 3.86
CA LEU A 121 10.53 -28.67 3.35
C LEU A 121 11.57 -29.78 3.11
N GLY A 122 12.73 -29.43 2.54
CA GLY A 122 13.82 -30.37 2.26
C GLY A 122 14.41 -31.05 3.50
N ALA A 123 14.16 -30.53 4.70
CA ALA A 123 14.61 -31.12 5.96
C ALA A 123 13.78 -32.34 6.42
N SER A 124 12.64 -32.62 5.78
CA SER A 124 11.74 -33.73 6.13
C SER A 124 11.46 -34.62 4.92
N GLU A 125 11.30 -35.93 5.14
CA GLU A 125 11.00 -36.88 4.06
C GLU A 125 9.69 -36.52 3.32
N ILE A 126 8.65 -36.15 4.06
CA ILE A 126 7.37 -35.69 3.49
C ILE A 126 7.57 -34.41 2.67
N GLY A 127 8.37 -33.46 3.18
CA GLY A 127 8.63 -32.21 2.48
C GLY A 127 9.48 -32.40 1.22
N GLN A 128 10.43 -33.33 1.21
CA GLN A 128 11.16 -33.72 0.00
C GLN A 128 10.21 -34.26 -1.07
N HIS A 129 9.26 -35.12 -0.68
CA HIS A 129 8.27 -35.62 -1.62
C HIS A 129 7.35 -34.52 -2.18
N ILE A 130 6.99 -33.53 -1.35
CA ILE A 130 6.26 -32.34 -1.81
C ILE A 130 7.07 -31.54 -2.83
N LEU A 131 8.39 -31.38 -2.62
CA LEU A 131 9.26 -30.68 -3.55
C LEU A 131 9.41 -31.43 -4.89
N GLU A 132 9.50 -32.76 -4.86
CA GLU A 132 9.50 -33.60 -6.06
C GLU A 132 8.23 -33.40 -6.89
N LEU A 133 7.05 -33.44 -6.25
CA LEU A 133 5.78 -33.24 -6.92
C LEU A 133 5.63 -31.82 -7.52
N ARG A 134 6.13 -30.79 -6.83
CA ARG A 134 6.16 -29.42 -7.38
C ARG A 134 7.03 -29.33 -8.63
N LYS A 135 8.20 -29.96 -8.60
CA LYS A 135 9.07 -30.04 -9.78
C LYS A 135 8.37 -30.74 -10.93
N GLU A 136 7.63 -31.82 -10.66
CA GLU A 136 6.84 -32.49 -11.69
C GLU A 136 5.72 -31.60 -12.24
N GLU A 137 4.99 -30.88 -11.39
CA GLU A 137 3.94 -29.93 -11.79
C GLU A 137 4.44 -28.91 -12.82
N GLU A 138 5.62 -28.33 -12.60
CA GLU A 138 6.24 -27.37 -13.54
C GLU A 138 6.53 -27.98 -14.90
N THR A 139 6.80 -29.30 -14.95
CA THR A 139 7.09 -30.03 -16.20
C THR A 139 5.85 -30.63 -16.88
N VAL A 140 4.66 -30.50 -16.31
CA VAL A 140 3.43 -31.06 -16.88
C VAL A 140 3.15 -30.49 -18.27
N LEU A 141 3.30 -29.18 -18.45
CA LEU A 141 3.04 -28.54 -19.74
C LEU A 141 4.02 -29.04 -20.82
N ASP A 142 5.30 -29.13 -20.47
CA ASP A 142 6.34 -29.64 -21.37
C ASP A 142 6.09 -31.11 -21.72
N ALA A 143 5.68 -31.94 -20.75
CA ALA A 143 5.30 -33.32 -20.97
C ALA A 143 4.08 -33.46 -21.91
N VAL A 144 3.05 -32.61 -21.76
CA VAL A 144 1.87 -32.59 -22.65
C VAL A 144 2.26 -32.15 -24.07
N CYS A 145 3.09 -31.12 -24.19
CA CYS A 145 3.62 -30.66 -25.48
C CYS A 145 4.48 -31.75 -26.15
N LEU A 146 5.34 -32.45 -25.40
CA LEU A 146 6.15 -33.56 -25.90
C LEU A 146 5.26 -34.73 -26.37
N ALA A 147 4.26 -35.13 -25.58
CA ALA A 147 3.35 -36.21 -25.92
C ALA A 147 2.61 -35.95 -27.25
N THR A 148 2.23 -34.70 -27.49
CA THR A 148 1.48 -34.26 -28.68
C THR A 148 2.36 -33.83 -29.86
N SER A 149 3.68 -33.79 -29.68
CA SER A 149 4.64 -33.37 -30.71
C SER A 149 4.98 -34.45 -31.75
N LEU A 150 5.48 -34.00 -32.91
CA LEU A 150 5.96 -34.88 -33.98
C LEU A 150 7.19 -35.68 -33.56
N LYS A 151 7.37 -36.88 -34.12
CA LYS A 151 8.49 -37.80 -33.81
C LYS A 151 9.87 -37.13 -33.87
N GLN A 152 10.12 -36.28 -34.87
CA GLN A 152 11.40 -35.59 -35.04
C GLN A 152 11.71 -34.61 -33.90
N ILE A 153 10.68 -33.96 -33.34
CA ILE A 153 10.82 -33.01 -32.23
C ILE A 153 11.18 -33.78 -30.95
N ARG A 154 10.56 -34.95 -30.72
CA ARG A 154 10.89 -35.81 -29.58
C ARG A 154 12.31 -36.40 -29.67
N GLU A 155 12.73 -36.85 -30.85
CA GLU A 155 14.09 -37.35 -31.07
C GLU A 155 15.13 -36.24 -30.84
N LEU A 156 14.82 -35.01 -31.27
CA LEU A 156 15.67 -33.85 -31.01
C LEU A 156 15.70 -33.51 -29.52
N TRP A 157 14.56 -33.59 -28.83
CA TRP A 157 14.48 -33.41 -27.38
C TRP A 157 15.35 -34.42 -26.64
N SER A 158 15.21 -35.72 -26.90
CA SER A 158 16.03 -36.77 -26.27
C SER A 158 17.53 -36.58 -26.49
N LYS A 159 17.95 -36.19 -27.70
CA LYS A 159 19.36 -35.87 -28.01
C LYS A 159 19.84 -34.62 -27.28
N LEU A 160 18.96 -33.64 -27.08
CA LEU A 160 19.27 -32.43 -26.34
C LEU A 160 19.40 -32.71 -24.84
N THR A 161 18.51 -33.53 -24.26
CA THR A 161 18.61 -33.96 -22.86
C THR A 161 19.90 -34.75 -22.61
N GLU A 162 20.25 -35.67 -23.53
CA GLU A 162 21.50 -36.43 -23.49
C GLU A 162 22.74 -35.53 -23.61
N LEU A 163 22.70 -34.53 -24.51
CA LEU A 163 23.79 -33.56 -24.68
C LEU A 163 24.00 -32.70 -23.42
N LEU A 164 22.92 -32.33 -22.75
CA LEU A 164 22.94 -31.51 -21.54
C LEU A 164 23.27 -32.32 -20.27
N ASN A 165 23.32 -33.66 -20.36
CA ASN A 165 23.39 -34.59 -19.23
C ASN A 165 22.25 -34.40 -18.21
N ASP A 166 21.09 -33.97 -18.67
CA ASP A 166 19.90 -33.85 -17.83
C ASP A 166 19.14 -35.18 -17.80
N GLU A 167 18.62 -35.55 -16.63
CA GLU A 167 17.72 -36.70 -16.53
C GLU A 167 16.27 -36.26 -16.77
N PRO A 168 15.55 -36.86 -17.73
CA PRO A 168 14.15 -36.52 -17.97
C PRO A 168 13.29 -36.84 -16.74
N THR A 169 12.29 -36.01 -16.47
CA THR A 169 11.38 -36.24 -15.34
C THR A 169 10.58 -37.53 -15.53
N PRO A 170 10.01 -38.11 -14.45
CA PRO A 170 9.16 -39.29 -14.58
C PRO A 170 8.02 -39.13 -15.61
N LEU A 171 7.35 -37.97 -15.64
CA LEU A 171 6.33 -37.65 -16.65
C LEU A 171 6.88 -37.59 -18.08
N GLU A 172 8.04 -36.97 -18.28
CA GLU A 172 8.70 -36.92 -19.60
C GLU A 172 9.14 -38.33 -20.08
N ARG A 173 9.64 -39.15 -19.16
CA ARG A 173 9.99 -40.54 -19.46
C ARG A 173 8.78 -41.36 -19.88
N GLU A 174 7.67 -41.24 -19.16
CA GLU A 174 6.43 -41.94 -19.49
C GLU A 174 5.86 -41.45 -20.83
N THR A 175 5.84 -40.14 -21.09
CA THR A 175 5.34 -39.59 -22.37
C THR A 175 6.18 -40.02 -23.58
N LEU A 176 7.50 -40.05 -23.45
CA LEU A 176 8.39 -40.58 -24.49
C LEU A 176 8.16 -42.09 -24.71
N ALA A 177 7.84 -42.83 -23.64
CA ALA A 177 7.60 -44.28 -23.69
C ALA A 177 6.20 -44.68 -24.22
N ILE A 178 5.17 -43.88 -23.98
CA ILE A 178 3.78 -44.15 -24.44
C ILE A 178 3.74 -44.30 -25.96
N VAL A 179 4.45 -43.43 -26.69
CA VAL A 179 4.39 -43.41 -28.16
C VAL A 179 5.40 -44.36 -28.82
N THR A 180 6.40 -44.85 -28.08
CA THR A 180 7.25 -45.96 -28.56
C THR A 180 6.49 -47.29 -28.62
N ARG A 181 5.41 -47.44 -27.83
CA ARG A 181 4.54 -48.62 -27.82
C ARG A 181 3.44 -48.62 -28.89
N GLU A 182 3.19 -47.48 -29.53
CA GLU A 182 2.19 -47.31 -30.60
C GLU A 182 2.76 -47.48 -32.02
N ASN A 183 4.04 -47.86 -32.18
CA ASN A 183 4.63 -48.34 -33.43
C ASN A 183 4.89 -49.84 -33.36
#